data_AF-A0A849DBM3-F1
#
_entry.id   AF-A0A849DBM3-F1
#
_cell.length_a   1.000
_cell.length_b   1.000
_cell.length_c   1.000
_cell.angle_alpha   90.00
_cell.angle_beta   90.00
_cell.angle_gamma   90.00
#
_symmetry.space_group_name_H-M   'P 1'
#
loop_
_entity.id
_entity.type
_entity.pdbx_description
1 polymer ?
#
loop_
_entity_poly.entity_id
_entity_poly.type
_entity_poly.pdbx_seq_one_letter_code
_entity_poly.pdbx_strand_id
1 'polypeptide(L)'
;MDKTQSTGLNAKNRQGFALLITLSVLSVIIALTMVLLSYFEKVQEDASDTKALIQADIYYTNITNIFQGFKNKKTLFSILYSTAFPLRTPDGRFSLILQCEPLYKGVNINWLGLENNSKKAALYTVAQELFEVLAQNYNIEDAGRLQEMIIEEVVSNKKTVQREQSRLHQKNGIISYKQFAEIVSHYQFEVDDPNIG
;
A
#
# COMPACT_ATOMS: atom_id res chain seq x y z
N MET A 1 -41.53 40.57 -66.48
CA MET A 1 -40.16 41.09 -66.31
C MET A 1 -40.13 41.77 -64.95
N ASP A 2 -40.04 41.02 -63.86
CA ASP A 2 -38.89 40.28 -63.32
C ASP A 2 -37.78 41.20 -62.79
N LYS A 3 -37.76 41.35 -61.46
CA LYS A 3 -36.65 41.84 -60.64
C LYS A 3 -36.77 41.17 -59.27
N THR A 4 -36.65 39.85 -59.26
CA THR A 4 -36.31 39.10 -58.05
C THR A 4 -34.84 38.73 -58.11
N GLN A 5 -34.06 39.17 -57.12
CA GLN A 5 -32.96 38.44 -56.46
C GLN A 5 -31.88 39.41 -55.97
N SER A 6 -31.65 39.40 -54.65
CA SER A 6 -30.34 39.48 -53.98
C SER A 6 -30.44 40.16 -52.60
N THR A 7 -31.23 39.59 -51.69
CA THR A 7 -31.21 39.99 -50.27
C THR A 7 -30.96 38.82 -49.31
N GLY A 8 -31.05 37.57 -49.78
CA GLY A 8 -30.85 36.37 -48.94
C GLY A 8 -29.39 35.95 -48.69
N LEU A 9 -28.44 36.33 -49.56
CA LEU A 9 -27.03 35.90 -49.45
C LEU A 9 -26.23 36.68 -48.40
N ASN A 10 -26.53 37.96 -48.18
CA ASN A 10 -25.80 38.82 -47.23
C ASN A 10 -26.13 38.55 -45.75
N ALA A 11 -27.34 38.07 -45.45
CA ALA A 11 -27.74 37.75 -44.07
C ALA A 11 -27.08 36.45 -43.56
N LYS A 12 -26.99 35.43 -44.43
CA LYS A 12 -26.41 34.11 -44.09
C LYS A 12 -24.89 34.18 -43.90
N ASN A 13 -24.18 34.99 -44.70
CA ASN A 13 -22.74 35.24 -44.51
C ASN A 13 -22.44 36.04 -43.23
N ARG A 14 -23.28 37.01 -42.85
CA ARG A 14 -23.12 37.75 -41.59
C ARG A 14 -23.35 36.88 -40.35
N GLN A 15 -24.30 35.94 -40.40
CA GLN A 15 -24.50 34.93 -39.35
C GLN A 15 -23.31 33.97 -39.24
N GLY A 16 -22.76 33.48 -40.36
CA GLY A 16 -21.56 32.65 -40.35
C GLY A 16 -20.33 33.38 -39.81
N PHE A 17 -20.17 34.66 -40.17
CA PHE A 17 -19.07 35.49 -39.66
C PHE A 17 -19.20 35.78 -38.16
N ALA A 18 -20.41 36.08 -37.68
CA ALA A 18 -20.67 36.24 -36.24
C ALA A 18 -20.42 34.93 -35.48
N LEU A 19 -20.80 33.79 -36.04
CA LEU A 19 -20.54 32.47 -35.45
C LEU A 19 -19.03 32.20 -35.32
N LEU A 20 -18.25 32.48 -36.38
CA LEU A 20 -16.79 32.34 -36.36
C LEU A 20 -16.13 33.26 -35.31
N ILE A 21 -16.61 34.50 -35.16
CA ILE A 21 -16.14 35.41 -34.11
C ILE A 21 -16.46 34.84 -32.73
N THR A 22 -17.69 34.41 -32.47
CA THR A 22 -18.06 33.86 -31.16
C THR A 22 -17.27 32.59 -30.82
N LEU A 23 -16.98 31.74 -31.80
CA LEU A 23 -16.23 30.51 -31.61
C LEU A 23 -14.73 30.79 -31.39
N SER A 24 -14.18 31.82 -32.04
CA SER A 24 -12.83 32.31 -31.79
C SER A 24 -12.69 32.90 -30.38
N VAL A 25 -13.65 33.71 -29.94
CA VAL A 25 -13.65 34.28 -28.58
C VAL A 25 -13.80 33.17 -27.53
N LEU A 26 -14.70 32.20 -27.76
CA LEU A 26 -14.88 31.06 -26.87
C LEU A 26 -13.59 30.22 -26.77
N SER A 27 -12.91 29.98 -27.89
CA SER A 27 -11.62 29.29 -27.94
C SER A 27 -10.56 30.00 -27.08
N VAL A 28 -10.46 31.33 -27.19
CA VAL A 28 -9.52 32.12 -26.38
C VAL A 28 -9.87 32.04 -24.89
N ILE A 29 -11.16 32.10 -24.52
CA ILE A 29 -11.60 31.97 -23.12
C ILE A 29 -11.28 30.57 -22.58
N ILE A 30 -11.53 29.51 -23.35
CA ILE A 30 -11.21 28.14 -22.94
C ILE A 30 -9.71 27.98 -22.74
N ALA A 31 -8.89 28.49 -23.67
CA ALA A 31 -7.44 28.45 -23.57
C ALA A 31 -6.92 29.18 -22.32
N LEU A 32 -7.43 30.39 -22.04
CA LEU A 32 -7.07 31.15 -20.84
C LEU A 32 -7.50 30.43 -19.55
N THR A 33 -8.66 29.78 -19.58
CA THR A 33 -9.16 29.01 -18.43
C THR A 33 -8.30 27.79 -18.14
N MET A 34 -7.84 27.07 -19.17
CA MET A 34 -6.90 25.94 -19.01
C MET A 34 -5.58 26.40 -18.40
N VAL A 35 -5.05 27.54 -18.82
CA VAL A 35 -3.82 28.11 -18.25
C VAL A 35 -4.01 28.43 -16.76
N LEU A 36 -5.13 29.07 -16.39
CA LEU A 36 -5.48 29.37 -15.00
C LEU A 36 -5.63 28.11 -14.14
N LEU A 37 -6.29 27.07 -14.66
CA LEU A 37 -6.44 25.80 -13.96
C LEU A 37 -5.08 25.14 -13.72
N SER A 38 -4.18 25.18 -14.71
CA SER A 38 -2.81 24.65 -14.56
C SER A 38 -2.01 25.39 -13.48
N TYR A 39 -2.14 26.72 -13.40
CA TYR A 39 -1.54 27.49 -12.28
C TYR A 39 -2.17 27.12 -10.94
N PHE A 40 -3.49 26.89 -10.90
CA PHE A 40 -4.18 26.52 -9.67
C PHE A 40 -3.76 25.13 -9.17
N GLU A 41 -3.65 24.15 -10.07
CA GLU A 41 -3.13 22.81 -9.77
C GLU A 41 -1.71 22.89 -9.21
N LYS A 42 -0.84 23.69 -9.82
CA LYS A 42 0.54 23.88 -9.35
C LYS A 42 0.59 24.51 -7.95
N VAL A 43 -0.23 25.53 -7.69
CA VAL A 43 -0.32 26.14 -6.35
C VAL A 43 -0.90 25.16 -5.33
N GLN A 44 -1.84 24.31 -5.74
CA GLN A 44 -2.41 23.27 -4.88
C GLN A 44 -1.37 22.19 -4.53
N GLU A 45 -0.56 21.77 -5.51
CA GLU A 45 0.54 20.83 -5.33
C GLU A 45 1.63 21.43 -4.42
N ASP A 46 2.11 22.65 -4.71
CA ASP A 46 3.10 23.35 -3.88
C ASP A 46 2.60 23.56 -2.44
N ALA A 47 1.31 23.89 -2.26
CA ALA A 47 0.69 24.02 -0.95
C ALA A 47 0.56 22.67 -0.23
N SER A 48 0.29 21.59 -0.95
CA SER A 48 0.24 20.23 -0.41
C SER A 48 1.63 19.78 0.07
N ASP A 49 2.66 20.02 -0.73
CA ASP A 49 4.04 19.69 -0.39
C ASP A 49 4.55 20.54 0.78
N THR A 50 4.25 21.84 0.77
CA THR A 50 4.58 22.74 1.89
C THR A 50 3.86 22.32 3.17
N LYS A 51 2.58 21.92 3.07
CA LYS A 51 1.82 21.40 4.21
C LYS A 51 2.43 20.10 4.74
N ALA A 52 2.86 19.20 3.87
CA ALA A 52 3.54 17.96 4.24
C ALA A 52 4.87 18.23 4.95
N LEU A 53 5.66 19.20 4.46
CA LEU A 53 6.91 19.62 5.09
C LEU A 53 6.69 20.27 6.47
N ILE A 54 5.71 21.18 6.60
CA ILE A 54 5.35 21.78 7.89
C ILE A 54 4.88 20.70 8.86
N GLN A 55 4.07 19.76 8.40
CA GLN A 55 3.60 18.64 9.21
C GLN A 55 4.75 17.73 9.65
N ALA A 56 5.70 17.42 8.76
CA ALA A 56 6.90 16.66 9.09
C ALA A 56 7.79 17.39 10.11
N ASP A 57 7.94 18.70 9.99
CA ASP A 57 8.74 19.51 10.92
C ASP A 57 8.10 19.61 12.32
N ILE A 58 6.77 19.78 12.36
CA ILE A 58 5.99 19.70 13.60
C ILE A 58 6.14 18.31 14.24
N TYR A 59 6.10 17.23 13.44
CA TYR A 59 6.31 15.87 13.95
C TYR A 59 7.71 15.69 14.51
N TYR A 60 8.72 16.10 13.75
CA TYR A 60 10.11 15.99 14.17
C TYR A 60 10.36 16.73 15.48
N THR A 61 9.88 17.98 15.58
CA THR A 61 10.03 18.81 16.78
C THR A 61 9.29 18.23 17.99
N ASN A 62 8.06 17.72 17.80
CA ASN A 62 7.26 17.17 18.89
C ASN A 62 7.82 15.81 19.38
N ILE A 63 8.21 14.94 18.45
CA ILE A 63 8.86 13.65 18.75
C ILE A 63 10.19 13.87 19.48
N THR A 64 11.02 14.80 19.02
CA THR A 64 12.31 15.10 19.65
C THR A 64 12.13 15.66 21.06
N ASN A 65 11.17 16.58 21.29
CA ASN A 65 10.86 17.08 22.63
C ASN A 65 10.41 15.97 23.59
N ILE A 66 9.55 15.06 23.13
CA ILE A 66 9.11 13.91 23.93
C ILE A 66 10.30 13.00 24.25
N PHE A 67 11.16 12.72 23.27
CA PHE A 67 12.34 11.86 23.46
C PHE A 67 13.40 12.48 24.37
N GLN A 68 13.55 13.81 24.36
CA GLN A 68 14.42 14.55 25.29
C GLN A 68 13.91 14.50 26.74
N GLY A 69 12.60 14.33 26.95
CA GLY A 69 12.02 14.16 28.28
C GLY A 69 12.44 12.86 29.00
N PHE A 70 12.96 11.87 28.26
CA PHE A 70 13.43 10.62 28.84
C PHE A 70 14.86 10.75 29.38
N LYS A 71 14.98 10.88 30.71
CA LYS A 71 16.29 10.95 31.40
C LYS A 71 17.20 9.75 31.14
N ASN A 72 16.62 8.56 30.90
CA ASN A 72 17.37 7.35 30.59
C ASN A 72 17.03 6.83 29.19
N LYS A 73 17.99 6.95 28.27
CA LYS A 73 17.82 6.48 26.89
C LYS A 73 17.65 4.96 26.78
N LYS A 74 18.09 4.18 27.79
CA LYS A 74 17.92 2.71 27.79
C LYS A 74 16.46 2.30 27.98
N THR A 75 15.66 3.09 28.69
CA THR A 75 14.24 2.81 28.93
C THR A 75 13.33 3.40 27.85
N LEU A 76 13.82 4.35 27.05
CA LEU A 76 13.07 4.98 25.96
C LEU A 76 12.43 3.94 25.02
N PHE A 77 13.23 3.01 24.51
CA PHE A 77 12.73 1.99 23.60
C PHE A 77 11.74 1.03 24.28
N SER A 78 12.05 0.55 25.49
CA SER A 78 11.13 -0.32 26.25
C SER A 78 9.77 0.34 26.48
N ILE A 79 9.77 1.64 26.73
CA ILE A 79 8.54 2.42 26.93
C ILE A 79 7.80 2.63 25.60
N LEU A 80 8.49 3.01 24.53
CA LEU A 80 7.91 3.14 23.18
C LEU A 80 7.27 1.83 22.67
N TYR A 81 7.88 0.68 22.98
CA TYR A 81 7.38 -0.64 22.59
C TYR A 81 6.23 -1.15 23.47
N SER A 82 6.01 -0.57 24.65
CA SER A 82 4.98 -1.05 25.59
C SER A 82 3.79 -0.11 25.73
N THR A 83 3.92 1.15 25.33
CA THR A 83 2.92 2.19 25.61
C THR A 83 2.61 2.98 24.34
N ALA A 84 1.34 3.25 24.10
CA ALA A 84 0.91 4.16 23.03
C ALA A 84 1.17 5.61 23.44
N PHE A 85 1.88 6.36 22.60
CA PHE A 85 2.29 7.74 22.86
C PHE A 85 1.44 8.75 22.09
N PRO A 86 0.64 9.58 22.78
CA PRO A 86 -0.09 10.65 22.12
C PRO A 86 0.87 11.82 21.78
N LEU A 87 1.09 12.04 20.49
CA LEU A 87 1.71 13.24 19.93
C LEU A 87 0.62 14.30 19.74
N ARG A 88 0.59 15.32 20.59
CA ARG A 88 -0.40 16.40 20.53
C ARG A 88 0.29 17.74 20.35
N THR A 89 -0.31 18.63 19.57
CA THR A 89 0.12 20.03 19.54
C THR A 89 -0.41 20.78 20.77
N PRO A 90 0.28 21.82 21.26
CA PRO A 90 -0.18 22.61 22.41
C PRO A 90 -1.56 23.25 22.22
N ASP A 91 -1.92 23.53 20.96
CA ASP A 91 -3.20 24.13 20.56
C ASP A 91 -4.33 23.11 20.35
N GLY A 92 -4.07 21.81 20.54
CA GLY A 92 -5.07 20.74 20.46
C GLY A 92 -5.60 20.44 19.05
N ARG A 93 -5.14 21.15 18.00
CA ARG A 93 -5.60 20.96 16.62
C ARG A 93 -5.06 19.69 15.96
N PHE A 94 -4.02 19.10 16.54
CA PHE A 94 -3.41 17.87 16.07
C PHE A 94 -3.24 16.87 17.21
N SER A 95 -3.65 15.63 16.97
CA SER A 95 -3.45 14.49 17.87
C SER A 95 -3.19 13.24 17.05
N LEU A 96 -2.02 12.63 17.26
CA LEU A 96 -1.64 11.35 16.67
C LEU A 96 -1.20 10.40 17.78
N ILE A 97 -1.49 9.12 17.66
CA ILE A 97 -1.07 8.10 18.62
C ILE A 97 0.04 7.29 17.96
N LEU A 98 1.27 7.42 18.48
CA LEU A 98 2.40 6.58 18.11
C LEU A 98 2.33 5.30 18.94
N GLN A 99 2.04 4.18 18.31
CA GLN A 99 2.06 2.87 18.95
C GLN A 99 3.00 1.96 18.17
N CYS A 100 3.98 1.37 18.87
CA CYS A 100 4.78 0.31 18.29
C CYS A 100 4.04 -1.01 18.50
N GLU A 101 3.73 -1.69 17.40
CA GLU A 101 3.33 -3.08 17.47
C GLU A 101 4.56 -3.97 17.34
N PRO A 102 4.65 -5.08 18.11
CA PRO A 102 5.71 -6.04 17.91
C PRO A 102 5.69 -6.53 16.47
N LEU A 103 6.85 -6.51 15.80
CA LEU A 103 7.02 -7.10 14.47
C LEU A 103 6.66 -8.60 14.45
N TYR A 104 6.76 -9.26 15.61
CA TYR A 104 6.43 -10.68 15.78
C TYR A 104 4.94 -10.88 16.10
N LYS A 105 4.02 -10.55 15.19
CA LYS A 105 2.62 -11.00 15.33
C LYS A 105 2.40 -12.44 14.83
N GLY A 106 3.45 -13.12 14.39
CA GLY A 106 3.33 -14.47 13.85
C GLY A 106 4.67 -15.20 13.80
N VAL A 107 4.56 -16.51 13.63
CA VAL A 107 5.70 -17.41 13.38
C VAL A 107 5.98 -17.41 11.88
N ASN A 108 7.25 -17.34 11.50
CA ASN A 108 7.62 -17.33 10.09
C ASN A 108 7.44 -18.74 9.51
N ILE A 109 6.54 -18.89 8.54
CA ILE A 109 6.26 -20.18 7.86
C ILE A 109 7.51 -20.82 7.25
N ASN A 110 8.49 -20.00 6.83
CA ASN A 110 9.75 -20.49 6.27
C ASN A 110 10.64 -21.22 7.30
N TRP A 111 10.29 -21.17 8.59
CA TRP A 111 10.98 -21.96 9.61
C TRP A 111 10.67 -23.45 9.52
N LEU A 112 9.58 -23.86 8.84
CA LEU A 112 9.31 -25.28 8.56
C LEU A 112 10.39 -25.93 7.69
N GLY A 113 11.05 -25.16 6.81
CA GLY A 113 12.18 -25.66 6.00
C GLY A 113 13.53 -25.70 6.72
N LEU A 114 13.58 -25.45 8.04
CA LEU A 114 14.82 -25.40 8.82
C LEU A 114 15.14 -26.70 9.57
N GLU A 115 14.43 -27.79 9.31
CA GLU A 115 14.60 -29.10 9.95
C GLU A 115 16.08 -29.56 9.99
N ASN A 116 16.80 -29.40 8.87
CA ASN A 116 18.20 -29.80 8.74
C ASN A 116 19.21 -28.84 9.41
N ASN A 117 18.76 -27.74 10.02
CA ASN A 117 19.64 -26.74 10.63
C ASN A 117 19.67 -26.89 12.16
N SER A 118 20.65 -27.61 12.67
CA SER A 118 20.83 -27.86 14.11
C SER A 118 20.91 -26.58 14.96
N LYS A 119 21.39 -25.46 14.40
CA LYS A 119 21.46 -24.16 15.10
C LYS A 119 20.11 -23.44 15.18
N LYS A 120 19.13 -23.88 14.38
CA LYS A 120 17.79 -23.26 14.28
C LYS A 120 16.66 -24.25 14.58
N ALA A 121 16.97 -25.40 15.19
CA ALA A 121 15.98 -26.42 15.55
C ALA A 121 14.80 -25.86 16.36
N ALA A 122 15.07 -24.95 17.31
CA ALA A 122 14.01 -24.31 18.10
C ALA A 122 13.00 -23.51 17.25
N LEU A 123 13.45 -22.89 16.15
CA LEU A 123 12.56 -22.16 15.25
C LEU A 123 11.68 -23.11 14.45
N TYR A 124 12.25 -24.23 14.00
CA TYR A 124 11.52 -25.31 13.34
C TYR A 124 10.45 -25.89 14.26
N THR A 125 10.80 -26.24 15.50
CA THR A 125 9.86 -26.78 16.50
C THR A 125 8.68 -25.85 16.74
N VAL A 126 8.92 -24.55 16.92
CA VAL A 126 7.84 -23.56 17.12
C VAL A 126 6.92 -23.48 15.90
N ALA A 127 7.46 -23.56 14.69
CA ALA A 127 6.66 -23.54 13.46
C ALA A 127 5.86 -24.83 13.27
N GLN A 128 6.46 -25.98 13.61
CA GLN A 128 5.83 -27.29 13.56
C GLN A 128 4.65 -27.38 14.54
N GLU A 129 4.88 -27.05 15.81
CA GLU A 129 3.83 -27.06 16.84
C GLU A 129 2.68 -26.11 16.46
N LEU A 130 2.98 -24.92 15.95
CA LEU A 130 1.95 -24.00 15.49
C LEU A 130 1.16 -24.58 14.31
N PHE A 131 1.84 -25.20 13.34
CA PHE A 131 1.17 -25.83 12.20
C PHE A 131 0.24 -26.95 12.65
N GLU A 132 0.68 -27.80 13.57
CA GLU A 132 -0.14 -28.89 14.12
C GLU A 132 -1.37 -28.37 14.85
N VAL A 133 -1.21 -27.33 15.68
CA VAL A 133 -2.34 -26.68 16.37
C VAL A 133 -3.33 -26.07 15.37
N LEU A 134 -2.84 -25.41 14.32
CA LEU A 134 -3.70 -24.86 13.28
C LEU A 134 -4.42 -25.98 12.51
N ALA A 135 -3.71 -27.03 12.11
CA ALA A 135 -4.29 -28.15 11.40
C ALA A 135 -5.41 -28.83 12.20
N GLN A 136 -5.22 -28.99 13.50
CA GLN A 136 -6.25 -29.51 14.41
C GLN A 136 -7.43 -28.55 14.57
N ASN A 137 -7.16 -27.26 14.80
CA ASN A 137 -8.21 -26.26 15.02
C ASN A 137 -9.10 -26.05 13.79
N TYR A 138 -8.52 -26.13 12.60
CA TYR A 138 -9.24 -26.00 11.33
C TYR A 138 -9.70 -27.35 10.76
N ASN A 139 -9.45 -28.46 11.46
CA ASN A 139 -9.82 -29.81 11.04
C ASN A 139 -9.41 -30.12 9.59
N ILE A 140 -8.15 -29.84 9.27
CA ILE A 140 -7.56 -30.11 7.96
C ILE A 140 -7.52 -31.62 7.74
N GLU A 141 -8.07 -32.10 6.63
CA GLU A 141 -8.22 -33.54 6.36
C GLU A 141 -6.87 -34.24 6.20
N ASP A 142 -6.00 -33.71 5.33
CA ASP A 142 -4.63 -34.20 5.13
C ASP A 142 -3.60 -33.10 5.44
N ALA A 143 -3.43 -32.84 6.73
CA ALA A 143 -2.44 -31.89 7.23
C ALA A 143 -1.01 -32.23 6.77
N GLY A 144 -0.70 -33.52 6.61
CA GLY A 144 0.62 -33.97 6.16
C GLY A 144 0.90 -33.54 4.73
N ARG A 145 -0.08 -33.68 3.84
CA ARG A 145 0.03 -33.27 2.45
C ARG A 145 0.16 -31.75 2.29
N LEU A 146 -0.62 -30.97 3.06
CA LEU A 146 -0.46 -29.51 3.08
C LEU A 146 0.94 -29.10 3.59
N GLN A 147 1.42 -29.77 4.64
CA GLN A 147 2.74 -29.50 5.19
C GLN A 147 3.85 -29.79 4.17
N GLU A 148 3.76 -30.90 3.45
CA GLU A 148 4.69 -31.28 2.40
C GLU A 148 4.77 -30.19 1.32
N MET A 149 3.63 -29.72 0.80
CA MET A 149 3.61 -28.65 -0.20
C MET A 149 4.25 -27.35 0.29
N ILE A 150 4.02 -27.00 1.56
CA ILE A 150 4.64 -25.81 2.17
C ILE A 150 6.16 -26.00 2.26
N ILE A 151 6.64 -27.15 2.71
CA ILE A 151 8.08 -27.45 2.81
C ILE A 151 8.73 -27.45 1.42
N GLU A 152 8.07 -28.02 0.42
CA GLU A 152 8.54 -28.02 -0.96
C GLU A 152 8.78 -26.60 -1.48
N GLU A 153 7.88 -25.66 -1.21
CA GLU A 153 8.04 -24.26 -1.63
C GLU A 153 9.13 -23.52 -0.81
N VAL A 154 9.23 -23.81 0.49
CA VAL A 154 10.23 -23.21 1.37
C VAL A 154 11.66 -23.67 1.01
N VAL A 155 11.81 -24.95 0.68
CA VAL A 155 13.11 -25.58 0.37
C VAL A 155 13.46 -25.46 -1.12
N SER A 156 12.47 -25.33 -2.01
CA SER A 156 12.71 -25.16 -3.44
C SER A 156 13.53 -23.91 -3.73
N ASN A 157 14.70 -24.11 -4.35
CA ASN A 157 15.48 -23.04 -4.99
C ASN A 157 14.85 -22.58 -6.32
N LYS A 158 13.56 -22.84 -6.58
CA LYS A 158 12.88 -22.46 -7.81
C LYS A 158 12.68 -20.95 -7.83
N LYS A 159 13.47 -20.28 -8.65
CA LYS A 159 13.53 -18.81 -8.87
C LYS A 159 12.28 -18.24 -9.56
N THR A 160 11.08 -18.58 -9.13
CA THR A 160 9.83 -18.07 -9.74
C THR A 160 9.17 -17.03 -8.84
N VAL A 161 9.91 -15.98 -8.50
CA VAL A 161 9.31 -14.73 -8.02
C VAL A 161 9.35 -13.73 -9.16
N GLN A 162 8.17 -13.26 -9.58
CA GLN A 162 8.02 -12.19 -10.55
C GLN A 162 8.79 -10.95 -10.09
N ARG A 163 9.66 -10.44 -10.97
CA ARG A 163 10.61 -9.32 -10.70
C ARG A 163 9.97 -8.06 -10.11
N GLU A 164 8.65 -7.90 -10.23
CA GLU A 164 7.91 -6.69 -9.83
C GLU A 164 7.82 -6.50 -8.30
N GLN A 165 8.03 -7.54 -7.50
CA GLN A 165 8.06 -7.43 -6.02
C GLN A 165 9.47 -7.24 -5.43
N SER A 166 10.49 -7.13 -6.27
CA SER A 166 11.91 -7.19 -5.89
C SER A 166 12.50 -5.84 -5.45
N ARG A 167 11.96 -5.21 -4.41
CA ARG A 167 12.56 -4.02 -3.78
C ARG A 167 13.39 -4.29 -2.52
N LEU A 168 13.37 -5.52 -2.01
CA LEU A 168 14.16 -5.96 -0.84
C LEU A 168 14.90 -7.25 -1.20
N HIS A 169 16.10 -7.45 -0.66
CA HIS A 169 16.95 -8.64 -0.89
C HIS A 169 16.11 -9.92 -0.98
N GLN A 170 16.29 -10.66 -2.09
CA GLN A 170 15.60 -11.92 -2.38
C GLN A 170 15.69 -12.85 -1.17
N LYS A 171 14.56 -13.04 -0.49
CA LYS A 171 14.43 -14.06 0.55
C LYS A 171 13.94 -15.34 -0.14
N ASN A 172 14.63 -16.44 0.13
CA ASN A 172 14.17 -17.77 -0.29
C ASN A 172 12.94 -18.16 0.53
N GLY A 173 12.01 -18.88 -0.11
CA GLY A 173 10.76 -19.39 0.48
C GLY A 173 9.52 -18.53 0.18
N ILE A 174 8.47 -18.73 0.97
CA ILE A 174 7.17 -18.05 0.85
C ILE A 174 7.33 -16.61 1.37
N ILE A 175 7.21 -15.63 0.48
CA ILE A 175 7.44 -14.21 0.78
C ILE A 175 6.17 -13.35 0.69
N SER A 176 5.09 -13.88 0.12
CA SER A 176 3.83 -13.14 -0.06
C SER A 176 2.62 -14.00 0.28
N TYR A 177 1.55 -13.33 0.72
CA TYR A 177 0.26 -13.98 0.94
C TYR A 177 -0.27 -14.65 -0.32
N LYS A 178 -0.06 -14.05 -1.51
CA LYS A 178 -0.53 -14.61 -2.78
C LYS A 178 0.09 -15.98 -3.07
N GLN A 179 1.40 -16.13 -2.84
CA GLN A 179 2.08 -17.43 -2.98
C GLN A 179 1.52 -18.47 -2.01
N PHE A 180 1.30 -18.07 -0.75
CA PHE A 180 0.71 -18.98 0.23
C PHE A 180 -0.72 -19.40 -0.15
N ALA A 181 -1.55 -18.44 -0.58
CA ALA A 181 -2.92 -18.71 -1.02
C ALA A 181 -2.97 -19.65 -2.24
N GLU A 182 -1.99 -19.56 -3.15
CA GLU A 182 -1.88 -20.46 -4.29
C GLU A 182 -1.57 -21.91 -3.85
N ILE A 183 -0.68 -22.09 -2.87
CA ILE A 183 -0.40 -23.42 -2.26
C ILE A 183 -1.66 -24.00 -1.62
N VAL A 184 -2.36 -23.19 -0.81
CA VAL A 184 -3.58 -23.62 -0.12
C VAL A 184 -4.69 -23.97 -1.12
N SER A 185 -4.84 -23.18 -2.18
CA SER A 185 -5.80 -23.45 -3.25
C SER A 185 -5.46 -24.72 -4.02
N HIS A 186 -4.17 -25.00 -4.27
CA HIS A 186 -3.74 -26.23 -4.90
C HIS A 186 -3.99 -27.45 -4.01
N TYR A 187 -3.71 -27.33 -2.71
CA TYR A 187 -4.06 -28.35 -1.71
C TYR A 187 -5.57 -28.64 -1.69
N GLN A 188 -6.39 -27.59 -1.62
CA GLN A 188 -7.85 -27.73 -1.61
C GLN A 188 -8.33 -28.49 -2.86
N PHE A 189 -7.76 -28.18 -4.03
CA PHE A 189 -8.10 -28.89 -5.25
C PHE A 189 -7.62 -30.35 -5.27
N GLU A 190 -6.46 -30.64 -4.67
CA GLU A 190 -5.89 -31.99 -4.66
C GLU A 190 -6.61 -32.94 -3.70
N VAL A 191 -6.97 -32.44 -2.52
CA VAL A 191 -7.56 -33.24 -1.42
C VAL A 191 -9.08 -33.11 -1.35
N ASP A 192 -9.67 -32.12 -2.03
CA ASP A 192 -11.10 -31.77 -1.96
C ASP A 192 -11.55 -31.44 -0.52
N ASP A 193 -10.66 -30.83 0.26
CA ASP A 193 -10.88 -30.51 1.67
C ASP A 193 -11.91 -29.37 1.83
N PRO A 194 -13.11 -29.65 2.40
CA PRO A 194 -14.18 -28.65 2.51
C PRO A 194 -13.93 -27.63 3.64
N ASN A 195 -12.96 -27.87 4.52
CA ASN A 195 -12.67 -27.02 5.68
C ASN A 195 -11.65 -25.92 5.35
N ILE A 196 -11.05 -25.96 4.16
CA ILE A 196 -10.08 -24.99 3.68
C ILE A 196 -10.66 -24.24 2.48
N GLY A 197 -10.77 -22.91 2.57
CA GLY A 197 -11.28 -22.03 1.49
C GLY A 197 -11.43 -20.57 1.91
#